data_AF-A0A3B4UUY3-F1
#
_entry.id   AF-A0A3B4UUY3-F1
#
_cell.length_a   1.000
_cell.length_b   1.000
_cell.length_c   1.000
_cell.angle_alpha   90.00
_cell.angle_beta   90.00
_cell.angle_gamma   90.00
#
_symmetry.space_group_name_H-M   'P 1'
#
loop_
_entity.id
_entity.type
_entity.pdbx_description
1 polymer ?
#
loop_
_entity_poly.entity_id
_entity_poly.type
_entity_poly.pdbx_seq_one_letter_code
_entity_poly.pdbx_strand_id
1 'polypeptide(L)'
;MARTKQTARKSTGGKAPRKQLATKAARKSAPATGGVKKPHRYRPGTVALREIRRYQKSTELLIRKLPFQRLVREIAQDFKTDLDLLYDVTIMLFVSGGGEAKYDDWKTYELIHLIS
;
A
#
# COMPACT_ATOMS: atom_id res chain seq x y z
N MET A 1 37.79 21.16 51.86
CA MET A 1 37.98 20.15 50.79
C MET A 1 36.70 19.34 50.65
N ALA A 2 36.00 19.41 49.51
CA ALA A 2 34.79 18.63 49.26
C ALA A 2 35.07 17.54 48.21
N ARG A 3 34.84 16.28 48.58
CA ARG A 3 35.10 15.10 47.74
C ARG A 3 33.92 14.85 46.81
N THR A 4 34.12 15.02 45.50
CA THR A 4 33.14 14.59 44.48
C THR A 4 33.29 13.09 44.21
N LYS A 5 32.18 12.34 44.23
CA LYS A 5 32.16 10.92 43.87
C LYS A 5 31.84 10.79 42.37
N GLN A 6 32.84 10.39 41.58
CA GLN A 6 32.65 10.00 40.18
C GLN A 6 31.98 8.63 40.13
N THR A 7 30.74 8.56 39.64
CA THR A 7 30.10 7.27 39.34
C THR A 7 30.42 6.86 37.92
N ALA A 8 31.09 5.72 37.75
CA ALA A 8 31.40 5.16 36.44
C ALA A 8 30.10 4.83 35.68
N ARG A 9 29.84 5.54 34.57
CA ARG A 9 28.88 5.10 33.55
C ARG A 9 29.62 4.24 32.54
N LYS A 10 29.14 3.02 32.32
CA LYS A 10 29.65 2.10 31.29
C LYS A 10 29.31 2.67 29.91
N SER A 11 30.30 3.16 29.16
CA SER A 11 30.20 3.37 27.72
C SER A 11 30.51 2.05 27.03
N THR A 12 29.50 1.38 26.47
CA THR A 12 29.75 0.27 25.56
C THR A 12 29.90 0.84 24.16
N GLY A 13 31.16 0.99 23.75
CA GLY A 13 31.58 1.43 22.43
C GLY A 13 31.15 0.48 21.31
N GLY A 14 31.05 1.05 20.11
CA GLY A 14 30.59 0.42 18.89
C GLY A 14 31.24 -0.93 18.57
N LYS A 15 30.42 -1.82 17.99
CA LYS A 15 30.79 -3.20 17.66
C LYS A 15 31.72 -3.21 16.44
N ALA A 16 32.95 -3.72 16.60
CA ALA A 16 33.92 -3.85 15.52
C ALA A 16 33.50 -4.90 14.46
N PRO A 17 33.90 -4.75 13.19
CA PRO A 17 33.48 -5.64 12.11
C PRO A 17 34.33 -6.91 12.11
N ARG A 18 33.72 -8.08 12.37
CA ARG A 18 34.41 -9.37 12.36
C ARG A 18 34.16 -10.12 11.04
N LYS A 19 35.24 -10.51 10.37
CA LYS A 19 35.28 -11.35 9.14
C LYS A 19 34.76 -12.78 9.42
N GLN A 20 34.19 -13.38 8.37
CA GLN A 20 33.25 -14.49 8.32
C GLN A 20 33.68 -15.82 8.96
N LEU A 21 32.71 -16.49 9.59
CA LEU A 21 32.46 -17.94 9.51
C LEU A 21 30.93 -18.10 9.56
N ALA A 22 30.36 -18.86 8.62
CA ALA A 22 28.91 -19.06 8.51
C ALA A 22 28.36 -19.72 9.78
N THR A 23 27.91 -18.90 10.70
CA THR A 23 27.12 -19.33 11.85
C THR A 23 25.67 -19.31 11.39
N LYS A 24 25.09 -20.50 11.24
CA LYS A 24 23.65 -20.73 11.14
C LYS A 24 22.98 -19.79 12.15
N ALA A 25 22.21 -18.82 11.66
CA ALA A 25 21.58 -17.82 12.50
C ALA A 25 20.63 -18.54 13.46
N ALA A 26 21.11 -18.83 14.66
CA ALA A 26 20.25 -19.12 15.79
C ALA A 26 19.41 -17.86 15.97
N ARG A 27 18.16 -17.92 15.47
CA ARG A 27 17.16 -16.88 15.70
C ARG A 27 17.22 -16.61 17.20
N LYS A 28 17.42 -15.34 17.58
CA LYS A 28 17.42 -14.89 18.98
C LYS A 28 16.22 -15.54 19.67
N SER A 29 16.46 -16.57 20.48
CA SER A 29 15.50 -16.99 21.47
C SER A 29 15.34 -15.79 22.40
N ALA A 30 14.08 -15.48 22.71
CA ALA A 30 13.74 -14.39 23.60
C ALA A 30 14.56 -14.49 24.91
N PRO A 31 14.97 -13.37 25.53
CA PRO A 31 15.63 -13.41 26.82
C PRO A 31 14.73 -14.16 27.82
N ALA A 32 15.25 -15.22 28.44
CA ALA A 32 14.52 -16.11 29.32
C ALA A 32 14.10 -15.48 30.67
N THR A 33 14.40 -14.20 30.88
CA THR A 33 14.09 -13.47 32.11
C THR A 33 13.82 -12.00 31.79
N GLY A 34 12.55 -11.68 31.56
CA GLY A 34 12.08 -10.32 31.32
C GLY A 34 10.82 -10.35 30.47
N GLY A 35 9.67 -10.09 31.08
CA GLY A 35 8.35 -10.19 30.46
C GLY A 35 8.31 -9.63 29.04
N VAL A 36 7.72 -10.39 28.12
CA VAL A 36 7.55 -10.01 26.71
C VAL A 36 6.95 -8.60 26.66
N LYS A 37 7.68 -7.65 26.06
CA LYS A 37 7.15 -6.29 25.84
C LYS A 37 5.83 -6.43 25.09
N LYS A 38 4.77 -5.85 25.65
CA LYS A 38 3.45 -5.86 25.02
C LYS A 38 3.58 -5.35 23.58
N PRO A 39 2.94 -6.02 22.59
CA PRO A 39 2.91 -5.50 21.23
C PRO A 39 2.42 -4.06 21.22
N HIS A 40 3.12 -3.20 20.49
CA HIS A 40 2.73 -1.81 20.37
C HIS A 40 1.39 -1.73 19.63
N ARG A 41 0.37 -1.18 20.30
CA ARG A 41 -0.93 -0.90 19.71
C ARG A 41 -1.08 0.60 19.51
N TYR A 42 -1.39 1.01 18.29
CA TYR A 42 -1.69 2.41 17.99
C TYR A 42 -2.98 2.86 18.67
N ARG A 43 -3.07 4.17 18.96
CA ARG A 43 -4.31 4.78 19.45
C ARG A 43 -5.41 4.69 18.38
N PRO A 44 -6.69 4.60 18.77
CA PRO A 44 -7.79 4.71 17.81
C PRO A 44 -7.63 6.00 17.00
N GLY A 45 -7.91 5.93 15.69
CA GLY A 45 -7.74 7.04 14.76
C GLY A 45 -6.33 7.19 14.15
N THR A 46 -5.25 6.70 14.78
CA THR A 46 -3.90 6.84 14.22
C THR A 46 -3.73 6.10 12.89
N VAL A 47 -4.28 4.90 12.78
CA VAL A 47 -4.20 4.10 11.54
C VAL A 47 -5.11 4.70 10.46
N ALA A 48 -6.32 5.12 10.83
CA ALA A 48 -7.28 5.74 9.92
C ALA A 48 -6.72 7.03 9.27
N LEU A 49 -6.14 7.94 10.05
CA LEU A 49 -5.54 9.17 9.52
C LEU A 49 -4.36 8.89 8.58
N ARG A 50 -3.60 7.82 8.83
CA ARG A 50 -2.51 7.39 7.95
C ARG A 50 -3.04 6.84 6.63
N GLU A 51 -4.11 6.05 6.67
CA GLU A 51 -4.77 5.51 5.48
C GLU A 51 -5.42 6.61 4.63
N ILE A 52 -6.13 7.57 5.24
CA ILE A 52 -6.72 8.73 4.54
C ILE A 52 -5.63 9.49 3.77
N ARG A 53 -4.51 9.81 4.42
CA ARG A 53 -3.39 10.52 3.78
C ARG A 53 -2.76 9.70 2.64
N ARG A 54 -2.70 8.37 2.79
CA ARG A 54 -2.17 7.47 1.75
C ARG A 54 -3.07 7.50 0.51
N TYR A 55 -4.37 7.27 0.68
CA TYR A 55 -5.33 7.20 -0.45
C TYR A 55 -5.61 8.55 -1.09
N GLN A 56 -5.45 9.67 -0.38
CA GLN A 56 -5.51 10.99 -1.00
C GLN A 56 -4.26 11.33 -1.83
N LYS A 57 -3.12 10.67 -1.56
CA LYS A 57 -1.86 10.89 -2.29
C LYS A 57 -1.72 10.00 -3.52
N SER A 58 -2.34 8.82 -3.51
CA SER A 58 -2.25 7.84 -4.60
C SER A 58 -3.63 7.52 -5.16
N THR A 59 -3.71 7.21 -6.45
CA THR A 59 -4.96 6.84 -7.13
C THR A 59 -5.13 5.33 -7.31
N GLU A 60 -4.55 4.52 -6.41
CA GLU A 60 -4.73 3.06 -6.47
C GLU A 60 -6.18 2.65 -6.18
N LEU A 61 -6.66 1.61 -6.85
CA LEU A 61 -8.02 1.11 -6.66
C LEU A 61 -8.18 0.52 -5.24
N LEU A 62 -9.19 0.99 -4.53
CA LEU A 62 -9.55 0.50 -3.19
C LEU A 62 -10.14 -0.93 -3.23
N ILE A 63 -10.68 -1.32 -4.39
CA ILE A 63 -11.31 -2.63 -4.63
C ILE A 63 -10.49 -3.38 -5.68
N ARG A 64 -10.32 -4.69 -5.49
CA ARG A 64 -9.60 -5.54 -6.44
C ARG A 64 -10.34 -5.58 -7.79
N LYS A 65 -9.58 -5.50 -8.90
CA LYS A 65 -10.13 -5.46 -10.27
C LYS A 65 -11.00 -6.67 -10.61
N LEU A 66 -10.52 -7.89 -10.35
CA LEU A 66 -11.20 -9.13 -10.78
C LEU A 66 -12.61 -9.35 -10.17
N PRO A 67 -12.83 -9.24 -8.84
CA PRO A 67 -14.17 -9.39 -8.28
C PRO A 67 -15.13 -8.27 -8.73
N PHE A 68 -14.64 -7.03 -8.87
CA PHE A 68 -15.46 -5.93 -9.39
C PHE A 68 -15.86 -6.16 -10.84
N GLN A 69 -14.93 -6.62 -11.69
CA GLN A 69 -15.21 -6.98 -13.07
C GLN A 69 -16.25 -8.09 -13.20
N ARG A 70 -16.20 -9.11 -12.33
CA ARG A 70 -17.21 -10.20 -12.33
C ARG A 70 -18.60 -9.67 -11.97
N LEU A 71 -18.69 -8.84 -10.93
CA LEU A 71 -19.95 -8.23 -10.51
C LEU A 71 -20.57 -7.37 -11.63
N VAL A 72 -19.77 -6.54 -12.30
CA VAL A 72 -20.28 -5.71 -13.41
C VAL A 72 -20.77 -6.57 -14.57
N ARG A 73 -20.10 -7.70 -14.87
CA ARG A 73 -20.54 -8.64 -15.91
C ARG A 73 -21.82 -9.38 -15.55
N GLU A 74 -21.98 -9.76 -14.29
CA GLU A 74 -23.20 -10.39 -13.77
C GLU A 74 -24.39 -9.46 -13.95
N ILE A 75 -24.28 -8.22 -13.45
CA ILE A 75 -25.31 -7.19 -13.58
C ILE A 75 -25.60 -6.90 -15.07
N ALA A 76 -24.57 -6.74 -15.90
CA ALA A 76 -24.75 -6.47 -17.33
C ALA A 76 -25.41 -7.63 -18.09
N GLN A 77 -25.23 -8.88 -17.64
CA GLN A 77 -25.85 -10.05 -18.24
C GLN A 77 -27.37 -10.06 -17.99
N ASP A 78 -27.82 -9.55 -16.85
CA ASP A 78 -29.25 -9.44 -16.52
C ASP A 78 -29.99 -8.40 -17.39
N PHE A 79 -29.26 -7.42 -17.95
CA PHE A 79 -29.80 -6.39 -18.84
C PHE A 79 -29.60 -6.68 -20.34
N LYS A 80 -29.03 -7.85 -20.68
CA LYS A 80 -28.51 -8.17 -22.02
C LYS A 80 -29.56 -8.53 -23.07
N THR A 81 -30.84 -8.29 -22.81
CA THR A 81 -31.89 -8.53 -23.82
C THR A 81 -32.08 -7.38 -24.80
N ASP A 82 -31.56 -6.16 -24.55
CA ASP A 82 -31.89 -4.98 -25.38
C ASP A 82 -30.71 -4.22 -26.01
N LEU A 83 -29.46 -4.50 -25.63
CA LEU A 83 -28.30 -3.66 -26.02
C LEU A 83 -27.08 -4.50 -26.41
N ASP A 84 -27.07 -5.02 -27.63
CA ASP A 84 -25.95 -5.76 -28.18
C ASP A 84 -24.65 -4.91 -28.26
N LEU A 85 -23.76 -5.19 -27.31
CA LEU A 85 -22.36 -5.59 -27.55
C LEU A 85 -21.36 -4.62 -28.22
N LEU A 86 -21.70 -3.37 -28.55
CA LEU A 86 -20.71 -2.39 -29.06
C LEU A 86 -20.06 -1.51 -27.97
N TYR A 87 -20.60 -1.51 -26.75
CA TYR A 87 -20.15 -0.64 -25.66
C TYR A 87 -19.32 -1.36 -24.58
N ASP A 88 -19.23 -2.70 -24.61
CA ASP A 88 -18.82 -3.53 -23.46
C ASP A 88 -17.33 -3.40 -23.08
N VAL A 89 -16.44 -3.13 -24.05
CA VAL A 89 -15.01 -2.94 -23.77
C VAL A 89 -14.66 -1.47 -23.50
N THR A 90 -15.30 -0.54 -24.22
CA THR A 90 -15.06 0.90 -24.11
C THR A 90 -15.55 1.47 -22.78
N ILE A 91 -16.73 1.05 -22.30
CA ILE A 91 -17.25 1.49 -21.00
C ILE A 91 -16.44 0.88 -19.85
N MET A 92 -15.96 -0.36 -19.97
CA MET A 92 -15.06 -0.97 -18.97
C MET A 92 -13.72 -0.22 -18.83
N LEU A 93 -13.13 0.24 -19.94
CA LEU A 93 -11.92 1.06 -19.95
C LEU A 93 -12.19 2.46 -19.39
N PHE A 94 -13.34 3.08 -19.69
CA PHE A 94 -13.73 4.40 -19.18
C PHE A 94 -14.10 4.38 -17.69
N VAL A 95 -14.72 3.31 -17.19
CA VAL A 95 -15.06 3.17 -15.76
C VAL A 95 -13.84 2.81 -14.92
N SER A 96 -12.84 2.11 -15.49
CA SER A 96 -11.57 1.82 -14.79
C SER A 96 -10.51 2.93 -14.95
N GLY A 97 -10.58 3.75 -16.01
CA GLY A 97 -9.73 4.90 -16.26
C GLY A 97 -10.43 6.14 -15.73
N GLY A 98 -10.15 6.49 -14.47
CA GLY A 98 -10.84 7.52 -13.70
C GLY A 98 -11.33 8.73 -14.48
N GLY A 99 -12.51 9.23 -14.08
CA GLY A 99 -13.13 10.48 -14.51
C GLY A 99 -12.34 11.74 -14.10
N GLU A 100 -11.07 11.78 -14.48
CA GLU A 100 -10.22 12.97 -14.54
C GLU A 100 -9.69 13.14 -15.98
N ALA A 101 -10.57 13.01 -16.98
CA ALA A 101 -10.33 13.68 -18.24
C ALA A 101 -10.50 15.17 -17.98
N LYS A 102 -9.39 15.86 -17.70
CA LYS A 102 -9.36 17.32 -17.87
C LYS A 102 -9.73 17.61 -19.32
N TYR A 103 -10.58 18.62 -19.49
CA TYR A 103 -11.21 19.08 -20.74
C TYR A 103 -10.24 19.34 -21.92
N ASP A 104 -8.93 19.17 -21.74
CA ASP A 104 -7.89 19.45 -22.72
C ASP A 104 -7.45 18.22 -23.54
N ASP A 105 -7.88 17.00 -23.18
CA ASP A 105 -7.43 15.75 -23.83
C ASP A 105 -8.43 15.21 -24.89
N TRP A 106 -9.17 16.09 -25.54
CA TRP A 106 -10.08 15.73 -26.65
C TRP A 106 -9.34 15.55 -27.99
N LYS A 107 -8.10 16.04 -28.09
CA LYS A 107 -7.25 15.98 -29.29
C LYS A 107 -6.68 14.58 -29.56
N THR A 108 -6.53 13.75 -28.53
CA THR A 108 -5.99 12.38 -28.65
C THR A 108 -7.03 11.40 -29.20
N TYR A 109 -8.32 11.65 -28.96
CA TYR A 109 -9.41 10.83 -29.49
C TYR A 109 -9.72 11.12 -30.98
N GLU A 110 -9.47 12.34 -31.47
CA GLU A 110 -9.60 12.65 -32.92
C GLU A 110 -8.57 11.90 -33.79
N LEU A 111 -7.38 11.60 -33.26
CA LEU A 111 -6.35 10.86 -34.01
C LEU A 111 -6.68 9.38 -34.18
N ILE A 112 -7.48 8.79 -33.29
CA ILE A 112 -7.87 7.37 -33.37
C ILE A 112 -9.03 7.18 -34.36
N HIS A 113 -9.86 8.21 -34.58
CA HIS A 113 -10.97 8.17 -35.53
C HIS A 113 -10.58 8.44 -36.99
N LEU A 114 -9.33 8.85 -37.26
CA LEU A 114 -8.84 9.20 -38.62
C LEU A 114 -8.07 8.06 -39.31
N ILE A 115 -7.82 6.94 -38.63
CA ILE A 115 -7.05 5.79 -39.18
C ILE A 115 -7.91 4.50 -39.22
N SER A 116 -9.23 4.61 -39.09
CA SER A 116 -10.18 3.52 -39.42
C SER A 116 -11.21 4.01 -40.43
#